data_AF-A0A8H4UZI6-F1
#
_entry.id   AF-A0A8H4UZI6-F1
#
_cell.length_a   1.000
_cell.length_b   1.000
_cell.length_c   1.000
_cell.angle_alpha   90.00
_cell.angle_beta   90.00
_cell.angle_gamma   90.00
#
_symmetry.space_group_name_H-M   'P 1'
#
loop_
_entity.id
_entity.type
_entity.pdbx_description
1 polymer ?
#
loop_
_entity_poly.entity_id
_entity_poly.type
_entity_poly.pdbx_seq_one_letter_code
_entity_poly.pdbx_strand_id
1 'polypeptide(L)'
;MDRRNPYTLSVLPPSHPENEDESRVVIQGRLREFILAFQIDNSFIYRDQLRQNVLIKRYLCDVDIAHLISYNGELAHKLTTEPADIIPLFENALKQCTQHIVYPSQRDIELPPHQLLLHSSAAHTSIRDLSATNLSRL
;
A
#
# COMPACT_ATOMS: atom_id res chain seq x y z
N MET A 1 19.21 -34.96 10.62
CA MET A 1 17.88 -34.40 10.95
C MET A 1 17.49 -33.49 9.80
N ASP A 2 16.75 -34.05 8.84
CA ASP A 2 16.36 -33.44 7.56
C ASP A 2 15.14 -32.52 7.79
N ARG A 3 15.28 -31.21 7.53
CA ARG A 3 14.17 -30.25 7.60
C ARG A 3 13.42 -30.29 6.28
N ARG A 4 12.32 -31.04 6.25
CA ARG A 4 11.37 -31.08 5.15
C ARG A 4 10.76 -29.68 4.96
N ASN A 5 11.24 -28.93 3.97
CA ASN A 5 10.68 -27.63 3.60
C ASN A 5 9.47 -27.86 2.69
N PRO A 6 8.24 -27.49 3.08
CA PRO A 6 7.08 -27.65 2.21
C PRO A 6 7.15 -26.62 1.08
N TYR A 7 7.31 -27.11 -0.15
CA TYR A 7 7.13 -26.30 -1.36
C TYR A 7 5.71 -26.47 -1.86
N THR A 8 4.98 -25.37 -1.99
CA THR A 8 3.64 -25.35 -2.57
C THR A 8 3.75 -24.89 -4.03
N LEU A 9 3.19 -25.68 -4.93
CA LEU A 9 3.10 -25.35 -6.37
C LEU A 9 1.63 -25.02 -6.63
N SER A 10 1.31 -23.75 -6.90
CA SER A 10 -0.05 -23.34 -7.25
C SER A 10 -0.38 -23.80 -8.66
N VAL A 11 -1.07 -24.93 -8.79
CA VAL A 11 -1.39 -25.58 -10.09
C VAL A 11 -2.82 -25.28 -10.58
N LEU A 12 -3.68 -24.67 -9.77
CA LEU A 12 -5.02 -24.23 -10.17
C LEU A 12 -5.37 -22.87 -9.56
N PRO A 13 -5.96 -21.93 -10.32
CA PRO A 13 -6.66 -20.80 -9.71
C PRO A 13 -7.87 -21.37 -8.94
N PRO A 14 -8.04 -21.03 -7.64
CA PRO A 14 -9.14 -21.56 -6.85
C PRO A 14 -10.48 -21.05 -7.39
N SER A 15 -11.43 -21.97 -7.59
CA SER A 15 -12.80 -21.67 -8.04
C SER A 15 -13.80 -21.53 -6.87
N HIS A 16 -13.32 -21.22 -5.66
CA HIS A 16 -14.16 -20.90 -4.49
C HIS A 16 -14.01 -19.42 -4.19
N PRO A 17 -15.11 -18.69 -3.89
CA PRO A 17 -15.03 -17.27 -3.61
C PRO A 17 -14.54 -17.10 -2.16
N GLU A 18 -13.23 -17.20 -1.98
CA GLU A 18 -12.51 -16.76 -0.78
C GLU A 18 -12.47 -15.22 -0.82
N ASN A 19 -13.65 -14.61 -0.73
CA ASN A 19 -13.85 -13.19 -1.03
C ASN A 19 -13.00 -12.25 -0.15
N GLU A 20 -12.52 -12.69 1.02
CA GLU A 20 -11.69 -11.88 1.91
C GLU A 20 -10.23 -11.80 1.46
N ASP A 21 -9.61 -12.91 1.09
CA ASP A 21 -8.23 -12.91 0.58
C ASP A 21 -8.15 -12.38 -0.85
N GLU A 22 -9.18 -12.65 -1.66
CA GLU A 22 -9.35 -11.97 -2.95
C GLU A 22 -9.45 -10.46 -2.74
N SER A 23 -10.20 -9.99 -1.74
CA SER A 23 -10.26 -8.55 -1.45
C SER A 23 -8.90 -7.99 -1.07
N ARG A 24 -8.10 -8.66 -0.22
CA ARG A 24 -6.77 -8.16 0.18
C ARG A 24 -5.79 -8.13 -0.98
N VAL A 25 -5.73 -9.19 -1.78
CA VAL A 25 -4.86 -9.29 -2.96
C VAL A 25 -5.30 -8.31 -4.05
N VAL A 26 -6.61 -8.16 -4.28
CA VAL A 26 -7.17 -7.18 -5.21
C VAL A 26 -6.91 -5.75 -4.72
N ILE A 27 -7.05 -5.47 -3.42
CA ILE A 27 -6.70 -4.18 -2.81
C ILE A 27 -5.22 -3.91 -3.02
N GLN A 28 -4.33 -4.86 -2.72
CA GLN A 28 -2.90 -4.71 -2.94
C GLN A 28 -2.57 -4.46 -4.42
N GLY A 29 -3.23 -5.17 -5.33
CA GLY A 29 -3.13 -4.96 -6.77
C GLY A 29 -3.56 -3.56 -7.18
N ARG A 30 -4.72 -3.09 -6.70
CA ARG A 30 -5.24 -1.74 -6.93
C ARG A 30 -4.33 -0.66 -6.37
N LEU A 31 -3.75 -0.86 -5.18
CA LEU A 31 -2.79 0.06 -4.56
C LEU A 31 -1.51 0.16 -5.40
N ARG A 32 -1.02 -0.98 -5.89
CA ARG A 32 0.11 -1.02 -6.82
C ARG A 32 -0.19 -0.31 -8.13
N GLU A 33 -1.36 -0.58 -8.73
CA GLU A 33 -1.80 0.11 -9.94
C GLU A 33 -1.94 1.61 -9.70
N PHE A 34 -2.49 2.02 -8.55
CA PHE A 34 -2.56 3.42 -8.15
C PHE A 34 -1.18 4.06 -8.14
N ILE A 35 -0.18 3.47 -7.48
CA ILE A 35 1.18 4.05 -7.46
C ILE A 35 1.79 4.17 -8.87
N LEU A 36 1.47 3.23 -9.77
CA LEU A 36 2.03 3.19 -11.14
C LEU A 36 1.29 4.10 -12.13
N ALA A 37 -0.03 4.18 -12.04
CA ALA A 37 -0.91 4.85 -13.00
C ALA A 37 -1.37 6.24 -12.55
N PHE A 38 -1.26 6.55 -11.25
CA PHE A 38 -1.73 7.82 -10.73
C PHE A 38 -0.79 8.96 -11.15
N GLN A 39 -1.36 9.88 -11.92
CA GLN A 39 -0.72 11.10 -12.40
C GLN A 39 -1.55 12.30 -11.96
N ILE A 40 -0.88 13.32 -11.44
CA ILE A 40 -1.46 14.63 -11.15
C ILE A 40 -0.75 15.62 -12.05
N ASP A 41 -1.52 16.44 -12.77
CA ASP A 41 -0.97 17.48 -13.65
C ASP A 41 0.14 16.94 -14.59
N ASN A 42 -0.14 15.78 -15.21
CA ASN A 42 0.79 15.10 -16.12
C ASN A 42 2.12 14.65 -15.49
N SER A 43 2.22 14.63 -14.17
CA SER A 43 3.43 14.26 -13.41
C SER A 43 3.17 13.05 -12.51
N PHE A 44 4.11 12.09 -12.54
CA PHE A 44 4.10 10.91 -11.68
C PHE A 44 4.79 11.20 -10.35
N ILE A 45 4.10 11.91 -9.45
CA ILE A 45 4.66 12.38 -8.17
C ILE A 45 5.16 11.20 -7.33
N TYR A 46 4.34 10.17 -7.14
CA TYR A 46 4.70 9.02 -6.30
C TYR A 46 5.84 8.20 -6.89
N ARG A 47 5.87 8.00 -8.20
CA ARG A 47 6.96 7.27 -8.86
C ARG A 47 8.29 8.01 -8.71
N ASP A 48 8.28 9.32 -8.90
CA ASP A 48 9.49 10.12 -8.80
C ASP A 48 9.97 10.24 -7.35
N GLN A 49 9.05 10.44 -6.40
CA GLN A 49 9.35 10.38 -4.97
C GLN A 49 9.95 9.05 -4.57
N LEU A 50 9.35 7.92 -4.96
CA LEU A 50 9.85 6.58 -4.67
C LEU A 50 11.28 6.41 -5.19
N ARG A 51 11.51 6.82 -6.45
CA ARG A 51 12.84 6.76 -7.07
C ARG A 51 13.85 7.61 -6.31
N GLN A 52 13.52 8.87 -6.03
CA GLN A 52 14.38 9.79 -5.28
C GLN A 52 14.69 9.25 -3.87
N ASN A 53 13.69 8.73 -3.18
CA ASN A 53 13.79 8.19 -1.83
C ASN A 53 14.70 6.96 -1.78
N VAL A 54 14.65 6.08 -2.79
CA VAL A 54 15.58 4.95 -2.91
C VAL A 54 17.01 5.41 -3.19
N LEU A 55 17.20 6.42 -4.05
CA LEU A 55 18.52 7.02 -4.30
C LEU A 55 19.14 7.58 -3.01
N ILE A 56 18.32 8.18 -2.14
CA ILE A 56 18.72 8.75 -0.84
C ILE A 56 18.80 7.67 0.26
N LYS A 57 18.47 6.41 -0.06
CA LYS A 57 18.35 5.28 0.90
C LYS A 57 17.38 5.56 2.06
N ARG A 58 16.42 6.46 1.84
CA ARG A 58 15.34 6.76 2.78
C ARG A 58 14.07 6.15 2.23
N TYR A 59 13.59 5.07 2.81
CA TYR A 59 12.43 4.34 2.30
C TYR A 59 11.13 4.92 2.84
N LEU A 60 10.91 6.19 2.53
CA LEU A 60 9.72 6.94 2.94
C LEU A 60 8.87 7.21 1.70
N CYS A 61 7.55 7.16 1.83
CA CYS A 61 6.62 7.59 0.78
C CYS A 61 5.53 8.43 1.39
N ASP A 62 5.35 9.62 0.84
CA ASP A 62 4.33 10.55 1.29
C ASP A 62 3.12 10.44 0.38
N VAL A 63 1.95 10.14 0.92
CA VAL A 63 0.71 9.92 0.17
C VAL A 63 -0.43 10.72 0.78
N ASP A 64 -1.10 11.52 -0.06
CA ASP A 64 -2.32 12.22 0.37
C ASP A 64 -3.56 11.32 0.25
N ILE A 65 -4.40 11.34 1.28
CA ILE A 65 -5.68 10.63 1.28
C ILE A 65 -6.62 11.18 0.20
N ALA A 66 -6.53 12.48 -0.13
CA ALA A 66 -7.33 13.09 -1.20
C ALA A 66 -7.08 12.44 -2.57
N HIS A 67 -5.85 12.01 -2.82
CA HIS A 67 -5.47 11.32 -4.05
C HIS A 67 -6.07 9.91 -4.11
N LEU A 68 -6.07 9.21 -2.97
CA LEU A 68 -6.74 7.90 -2.85
C LEU A 68 -8.25 8.02 -3.05
N ILE A 69 -8.90 9.03 -2.47
CA ILE A 69 -10.36 9.27 -2.65
C ILE A 69 -10.68 9.55 -4.12
N SER A 70 -9.85 10.36 -4.80
CA SER A 70 -10.06 10.74 -6.20
C SER A 70 -9.92 9.56 -7.16
N TYR A 71 -9.03 8.62 -6.86
CA TYR A 71 -8.84 7.41 -7.67
C TYR A 71 -9.86 6.32 -7.33
N ASN A 72 -10.03 6.03 -6.04
CA ASN A 72 -10.94 4.99 -5.57
C ASN A 72 -11.49 5.31 -4.16
N GLY A 73 -12.73 5.82 -4.12
CA GLY A 73 -13.43 6.14 -2.88
C GLY A 73 -13.68 4.93 -1.97
N GLU A 74 -13.84 3.73 -2.52
CA GLU A 74 -14.03 2.51 -1.71
C GLU A 74 -12.76 2.18 -0.92
N LEU A 75 -11.61 2.32 -1.58
CA LEU A 75 -10.31 2.05 -0.98
C LEU A 75 -9.98 3.07 0.12
N ALA A 76 -10.30 4.34 -0.11
CA ALA A 76 -10.19 5.37 0.93
C ALA A 76 -11.12 5.07 2.13
N HIS A 77 -12.36 4.66 1.89
CA HIS A 77 -13.28 4.29 2.96
C HIS A 77 -12.78 3.10 3.77
N LYS A 78 -12.24 2.07 3.11
CA LYS A 78 -11.61 0.91 3.77
C LYS A 78 -10.39 1.33 4.60
N LEU A 79 -9.55 2.24 4.09
CA LEU A 79 -8.39 2.76 4.79
C LEU A 79 -8.79 3.57 6.04
N THR A 80 -9.86 4.37 5.96
CA THR A 80 -10.43 5.07 7.12
C THR A 80 -11.04 4.11 8.14
N THR A 81 -11.71 3.05 7.68
CA THR A 81 -12.39 2.09 8.56
C THR A 81 -11.41 1.15 9.27
N GLU A 82 -10.39 0.68 8.57
CA GLU A 82 -9.46 -0.35 9.02
C GLU A 82 -8.00 0.01 8.65
N PRO A 83 -7.44 1.09 9.24
CA PRO A 83 -6.07 1.52 8.91
C PRO A 83 -5.03 0.46 9.29
N ALA A 84 -5.27 -0.30 10.37
CA ALA A 84 -4.32 -1.28 10.89
C ALA A 84 -4.03 -2.45 9.94
N ASP A 85 -5.03 -2.90 9.16
CA ASP A 85 -4.86 -3.97 8.17
C ASP A 85 -4.41 -3.44 6.81
N ILE A 86 -4.86 -2.24 6.43
CA ILE A 86 -4.58 -1.67 5.10
C ILE A 86 -3.18 -1.06 5.03
N ILE A 87 -2.67 -0.41 6.08
CA ILE A 87 -1.32 0.16 6.10
C ILE A 87 -0.24 -0.88 5.78
N PRO A 88 -0.15 -2.05 6.46
CA PRO A 88 0.89 -3.04 6.15
C PRO A 88 0.72 -3.66 4.76
N LEU A 89 -0.52 -3.80 4.26
CA LEU A 89 -0.76 -4.21 2.87
C LEU A 89 -0.23 -3.17 1.89
N PHE A 90 -0.37 -1.88 2.21
CA PHE A 90 0.09 -0.79 1.37
C PHE A 90 1.62 -0.65 1.40
N GLU A 91 2.26 -0.82 2.56
CA GLU A 91 3.72 -0.89 2.66
C GLU A 91 4.30 -2.06 1.86
N ASN A 92 3.63 -3.22 1.88
CA ASN A 92 3.99 -4.36 1.03
C ASN A 92 3.80 -4.04 -0.46
N ALA A 93 2.69 -3.40 -0.85
CA ALA A 93 2.47 -2.97 -2.24
C ALA A 93 3.56 -1.99 -2.70
N LEU A 94 3.93 -1.02 -1.85
CA LEU A 94 5.00 -0.07 -2.10
C LEU A 94 6.34 -0.77 -2.29
N LYS A 95 6.70 -1.70 -1.40
CA LYS A 95 7.94 -2.49 -1.52
C LYS A 95 8.02 -3.21 -2.88
N GLN A 96 6.91 -3.82 -3.31
CA GLN A 96 6.81 -4.50 -4.60
C GLN A 96 6.95 -3.51 -5.79
N CYS A 97 6.34 -2.32 -5.69
CA CYS A 97 6.48 -1.26 -6.69
C CYS A 97 7.93 -0.77 -6.78
N THR A 98 8.56 -0.51 -5.64
CA THR A 98 9.95 -0.05 -5.57
C THR A 98 10.89 -1.06 -6.22
N GLN A 99 10.72 -2.34 -5.90
CA GLN A 99 11.52 -3.40 -6.49
C GLN A 99 11.40 -3.40 -8.02
N HIS A 100 10.17 -3.28 -8.54
CA HIS A 100 9.92 -3.20 -9.98
C HIS A 100 10.54 -1.97 -10.65
N ILE A 101 10.58 -0.83 -9.96
CA ILE A 101 11.07 0.44 -10.51
C ILE A 101 12.60 0.53 -10.46
N VAL A 102 13.23 0.08 -9.38
CA VAL A 102 14.68 0.27 -9.15
C VAL A 102 15.50 -0.91 -9.67
N TYR A 103 15.00 -2.13 -9.52
CA TYR A 103 15.74 -3.34 -9.89
C TYR A 103 14.91 -4.26 -10.79
N PRO A 104 14.59 -3.84 -12.03
CA PRO A 104 13.84 -4.68 -12.97
C PRO A 104 14.51 -6.04 -13.24
N SER A 105 15.83 -6.14 -13.02
CA SER A 105 16.63 -7.37 -13.25
C SER A 105 16.99 -8.15 -11.97
N GLN A 106 16.79 -7.61 -10.76
CA GLN A 106 17.12 -8.29 -9.49
C GLN A 106 15.88 -8.39 -8.61
N ARG A 107 15.18 -9.52 -8.72
CA ARG A 107 13.93 -9.83 -8.00
C ARG A 107 14.12 -10.24 -6.53
N ASP A 108 15.36 -10.41 -6.08
CA ASP A 108 15.68 -11.06 -4.78
C ASP A 108 16.44 -10.15 -3.80
N ILE A 109 16.35 -8.82 -3.97
CA ILE A 109 16.92 -7.90 -2.99
C ILE A 109 15.89 -7.65 -1.90
N GLU A 110 16.21 -8.05 -0.67
CA GLU A 110 15.45 -7.66 0.52
C GLU A 110 15.60 -6.15 0.74
N LEU A 111 14.70 -5.39 0.13
CA LEU A 111 14.58 -3.97 0.44
C LEU A 111 14.07 -3.83 1.88
N PRO A 112 14.67 -2.93 2.67
CA PRO A 112 14.17 -2.60 4.00
C PRO A 112 12.72 -2.10 3.94
N PRO A 113 11.99 -2.17 5.07
CA PRO A 113 10.60 -1.78 5.12
C PRO A 113 10.44 -0.33 4.65
N HIS A 114 9.48 -0.12 3.75
CA HIS A 114 9.09 1.22 3.32
C HIS A 114 8.07 1.72 4.30
N GLN A 115 8.34 2.88 4.89
CA GLN A 115 7.39 3.54 5.74
C GLN A 115 6.52 4.47 4.89
N LEU A 116 5.21 4.29 5.05
CA LEU A 116 4.21 5.15 4.47
C LEU A 116 3.90 6.31 5.42
N LEU A 117 3.92 7.53 4.89
CA LEU A 117 3.40 8.73 5.54
C LEU A 117 2.09 9.08 4.84
N LEU A 118 1.00 9.18 5.62
CA LEU A 118 -0.27 9.67 5.10
C LEU A 118 -0.50 11.09 5.54
N HIS A 119 -0.82 11.95 4.58
CA HIS A 119 -1.34 13.27 4.85
C HIS A 119 -2.83 13.32 4.54
N SER A 120 -3.61 13.77 5.53
CA SER A 120 -5.02 14.07 5.38
C SER A 120 -5.23 15.55 5.55
N SER A 121 -5.78 16.21 4.52
CA SER A 121 -6.29 17.57 4.64
C SER A 121 -7.75 17.58 5.15
N ALA A 122 -8.21 16.50 5.79
CA ALA A 122 -9.54 16.43 6.38
C ALA A 122 -9.65 17.31 7.64
N ALA A 123 -10.88 17.71 7.95
CA ALA A 123 -11.21 18.66 9.01
C ALA A 123 -10.56 18.30 10.36
N HIS A 124 -9.92 19.28 10.99
CA HIS A 124 -9.25 19.10 12.27
C HIS A 124 -10.29 18.82 13.37
N THR A 125 -10.29 17.60 13.91
CA THR A 125 -11.07 17.28 15.10
C THR A 125 -10.41 17.89 16.33
N SER A 126 -11.16 18.63 17.14
CA SER A 126 -10.64 19.16 18.41
C SER A 126 -10.34 18.00 19.35
N ILE A 127 -9.23 18.09 20.09
CA ILE A 127 -8.84 17.08 21.11
C ILE A 127 -9.96 16.86 22.13
N ARG A 128 -10.79 17.87 22.36
CA ARG A 128 -11.95 17.80 23.28
C ARG A 128 -13.10 16.92 22.77
N ASP A 129 -13.17 16.70 21.45
CA ASP A 129 -14.21 15.91 20.79
C ASP A 129 -13.75 14.45 20.50
N LEU A 130 -12.60 14.05 21.04
CA LEU A 130 -12.08 12.68 20.93
C LEU A 130 -12.93 11.72 21.80
N SER A 131 -14.00 11.17 21.23
CA SER A 131 -14.82 10.12 21.81
C SER A 131 -14.39 8.71 21.36
N ALA A 132 -14.86 7.68 22.06
CA ALA A 132 -14.56 6.27 21.77
C ALA A 132 -14.94 5.84 20.33
N THR A 133 -15.88 6.53 19.69
CA THR A 133 -16.29 6.31 18.30
C THR A 133 -15.18 6.64 17.29
N ASN A 134 -14.20 7.47 17.66
CA ASN A 134 -13.05 7.84 16.83
C ASN A 134 -11.84 6.91 17.05
N LEU A 135 -11.92 5.95 17.98
CA LEU A 135 -10.86 4.98 18.20
C LEU A 135 -10.80 4.02 16.99
N SER A 136 -9.60 3.84 16.42
CA SER A 136 -9.33 3.01 15.23
C SER A 136 -9.83 3.57 13.89
N ARG A 137 -10.13 4.87 13.80
CA ARG A 137 -10.51 5.56 12.56
C ARG A 137 -9.57 6.74 12.26
N LEU A 138 -9.32 6.99 10.98
CA LEU A 138 -8.55 8.15 10.48
C LEU A 138 -9.45 9.36 10.18
#